data_AF-A1TB50-F1
#
_entry.id   AF-A1TB50-F1
#
_cell.length_a   1.000
_cell.length_b   1.000
_cell.length_c   1.000
_cell.angle_alpha   90.00
_cell.angle_beta   90.00
_cell.angle_gamma   90.00
#
_symmetry.space_group_name_H-M   'P 1'
#
loop_
_entity.id
_entity.type
_entity.pdbx_description
1 polymer ?
#
loop_
_entity_poly.entity_id
_entity_poly.type
_entity_poly.pdbx_seq_one_letter_code
_entity_poly.pdbx_strand_id
1 'polypeptide(L)'
;MPSRAGRAQPPPTGKRRTNKQRGVGWQHTQERERLLARHRDGRRCWWCAKPLYREPARNWDGEPLHADHTRPRSKGGTTADRLLHATCNRTRGDGSRDHQRPAADQTPASNPDDDLGPLAMPWPESFR
;
A
#
# COMPACT_ATOMS: atom_id res chain seq x y z
N MET A 1 -56.30 -5.16 24.25
CA MET A 1 -55.05 -4.52 24.71
C MET A 1 -53.86 -5.28 24.14
N PRO A 2 -53.25 -4.89 23.00
CA PRO A 2 -52.06 -5.61 22.53
C PRO A 2 -50.79 -5.09 23.23
N SER A 3 -50.03 -6.01 23.81
CA SER A 3 -48.75 -5.77 24.48
C SER A 3 -47.69 -5.22 23.52
N ARG A 4 -47.06 -4.10 23.88
CA ARG A 4 -45.88 -3.55 23.21
C ARG A 4 -44.68 -4.47 23.45
N ALA A 5 -44.34 -5.29 22.46
CA ALA A 5 -43.07 -6.01 22.42
C ALA A 5 -41.90 -5.02 22.45
N GLY A 6 -40.96 -5.26 23.38
CA GLY A 6 -39.76 -4.44 23.59
C GLY A 6 -38.85 -4.45 22.37
N ARG A 7 -38.51 -3.27 21.88
CA ARG A 7 -37.53 -3.07 20.82
C ARG A 7 -36.13 -3.31 21.40
N ALA A 8 -35.44 -4.35 20.95
CA ALA A 8 -34.07 -4.63 21.35
C ALA A 8 -33.15 -3.46 20.99
N GLN A 9 -32.32 -3.02 21.94
CA GLN A 9 -31.36 -1.93 21.73
C GLN A 9 -30.23 -2.42 20.79
N PRO A 10 -29.78 -1.58 19.84
CA PRO A 10 -28.63 -1.92 19.00
C PRO A 10 -27.36 -2.06 19.86
N PRO A 11 -26.40 -2.92 19.47
CA PRO A 11 -25.16 -3.12 20.24
C PRO A 11 -24.37 -1.81 20.36
N PRO A 12 -23.69 -1.58 21.48
CA PRO A 12 -22.94 -0.34 21.70
C PRO A 12 -21.81 -0.23 20.68
N THR A 13 -21.89 0.76 19.80
CA THR A 13 -20.78 1.10 18.90
C THR A 13 -19.63 1.65 19.74
N GLY A 14 -18.59 0.85 19.96
CA GLY A 14 -17.39 1.29 20.67
C GLY A 14 -16.83 2.58 20.07
N LYS A 15 -16.49 3.56 20.91
CA LYS A 15 -15.96 4.86 20.45
C LYS A 15 -14.71 4.65 19.59
N ARG A 16 -14.78 5.01 18.29
CA ARG A 16 -13.60 5.05 17.40
C ARG A 16 -12.58 6.04 17.98
N ARG A 17 -11.37 5.54 18.27
CA ARG A 17 -10.25 6.38 18.74
C ARG A 17 -9.94 7.46 17.69
N THR A 18 -9.80 8.71 18.13
CA THR A 18 -9.40 9.83 17.27
C THR A 18 -7.96 9.65 16.78
N ASN A 19 -7.55 10.34 15.72
CA ASN A 19 -6.17 10.25 15.20
C ASN A 19 -5.12 10.55 16.29
N LYS A 20 -5.42 11.50 17.19
CA LYS A 20 -4.62 11.81 18.39
C LYS A 20 -4.54 10.62 19.35
N GLN A 21 -5.65 9.92 19.59
CA GLN A 21 -5.71 8.72 20.44
C GLN A 21 -5.12 7.46 19.77
N ARG A 22 -4.97 7.44 18.45
CA ARG A 22 -4.32 6.35 17.69
C ARG A 22 -2.82 6.57 17.48
N GLY A 23 -2.27 7.69 17.97
CA GLY A 23 -0.88 8.07 17.73
C GLY A 23 -0.59 8.40 16.26
N VAL A 24 -1.62 8.69 15.46
CA VAL A 24 -1.47 9.16 14.09
C VAL A 24 -1.42 10.68 14.14
N GLY A 25 -0.19 11.22 14.15
CA GLY A 25 0.04 12.66 14.17
C GLY A 25 -0.55 13.35 12.93
N TRP A 26 -0.90 14.63 13.08
CA TRP A 26 -1.38 15.50 12.00
C TRP A 26 -0.43 15.53 10.78
N GLN A 27 0.87 15.36 11.01
CA GLN A 27 1.89 15.24 9.96
C GLN A 27 1.65 14.04 9.06
N HIS A 28 1.37 12.86 9.62
CA HIS A 28 1.13 11.64 8.84
C HIS A 28 -0.12 11.75 7.96
N THR A 29 -1.15 12.46 8.43
CA THR A 29 -2.36 12.72 7.62
C THR A 29 -2.03 13.59 6.42
N GLN A 30 -1.29 14.69 6.61
CA GLN A 30 -0.87 15.57 5.51
C GLN A 30 0.07 14.88 4.53
N GLU A 31 1.01 14.07 5.01
CA GLU A 31 1.91 13.31 4.15
C GLU A 31 1.12 12.34 3.27
N ARG A 32 0.14 11.64 3.85
CA ARG A 32 -0.77 10.78 3.09
C ARG A 32 -1.55 11.57 2.05
N GLU A 33 -2.10 12.72 2.40
CA GLU A 33 -2.82 13.59 1.46
C GLU A 33 -1.92 14.07 0.32
N ARG A 34 -0.68 14.48 0.62
CA ARG A 34 0.33 14.87 -0.37
C ARG A 34 0.71 13.72 -1.29
N LEU A 35 0.83 12.51 -0.76
CA LEU A 35 1.10 11.30 -1.56
C LEU A 35 -0.08 10.97 -2.47
N LEU A 36 -1.30 11.02 -1.94
CA LEU A 36 -2.52 10.80 -2.73
C LEU A 36 -2.67 11.84 -3.83
N ALA A 37 -2.41 13.12 -3.57
CA ALA A 37 -2.48 14.19 -4.56
C ALA A 37 -1.55 13.93 -5.76
N ARG A 38 -0.35 13.40 -5.50
CA ARG A 38 0.65 13.06 -6.55
C ARG A 38 0.43 11.68 -7.17
N HIS A 39 -0.40 10.84 -6.56
CA HIS A 39 -0.66 9.49 -7.03
C HIS A 39 -1.30 9.51 -8.41
N ARG A 40 -0.96 8.52 -9.24
CA ARG A 40 -1.64 8.28 -10.52
C ARG A 40 -2.20 6.87 -10.45
N ASP A 41 -3.48 6.71 -10.74
CA ASP A 41 -4.13 5.41 -10.71
C ASP A 41 -3.43 4.42 -11.65
N GLY A 42 -3.29 3.17 -11.20
CA GLY A 42 -2.56 2.14 -11.94
C GLY A 42 -1.06 2.08 -11.65
N ARG A 43 -0.47 3.04 -10.91
CA ARG A 43 0.93 2.89 -10.43
C ARG A 43 1.07 1.58 -9.64
N ARG A 44 2.20 0.90 -9.82
CA ARG A 44 2.46 -0.39 -9.19
C ARG A 44 2.75 -0.24 -7.70
N CYS A 45 2.14 -1.10 -6.89
CA CYS A 45 2.45 -1.26 -5.48
C CYS A 45 3.88 -1.78 -5.31
N TRP A 46 4.72 -1.12 -4.51
CA TRP A 46 6.11 -1.54 -4.32
C TRP A 46 6.24 -2.94 -3.70
N TRP A 47 5.23 -3.39 -2.94
CA TRP A 47 5.26 -4.70 -2.28
C TRP A 47 4.83 -5.86 -3.19
N CYS A 48 3.70 -5.72 -3.89
CA CYS A 48 3.10 -6.82 -4.67
C CYS A 48 3.05 -6.56 -6.20
N ALA A 49 3.51 -5.40 -6.66
CA ALA A 49 3.48 -4.92 -8.03
C ALA A 49 2.09 -4.78 -8.70
N LYS A 50 0.99 -5.09 -7.98
CA LYS A 50 -0.39 -4.87 -8.45
C LYS A 50 -0.70 -3.36 -8.54
N PRO A 51 -1.63 -2.94 -9.41
CA PRO A 51 -2.00 -1.53 -9.54
C PRO A 51 -2.63 -0.98 -8.26
N LEU A 52 -2.31 0.27 -7.96
CA LEU A 52 -2.84 1.07 -6.86
C LEU A 52 -3.87 2.07 -7.41
N TYR A 53 -5.06 2.09 -6.81
CA TYR A 53 -6.13 3.02 -7.13
C TYR A 53 -6.50 3.87 -5.91
N ARG A 54 -6.78 5.16 -6.13
CA ARG A 54 -7.30 6.04 -5.06
C ARG A 54 -8.64 5.53 -4.54
N GLU A 55 -9.47 5.01 -5.43
CA GLU A 55 -10.76 4.41 -5.09
C GLU A 55 -10.57 3.03 -4.44
N PRO A 56 -11.02 2.84 -3.18
CA PRO A 56 -10.81 1.58 -2.45
C PRO A 56 -11.36 0.34 -3.16
N ALA A 57 -12.55 0.46 -3.76
CA ALA A 57 -13.23 -0.66 -4.42
C ALA A 57 -12.48 -1.21 -5.65
N ARG A 58 -11.57 -0.43 -6.24
CA ARG A 58 -10.74 -0.85 -7.38
C ARG A 58 -9.45 -1.55 -6.95
N ASN A 59 -9.07 -1.41 -5.68
CA ASN A 59 -7.94 -2.16 -5.14
C ASN A 59 -8.36 -3.62 -4.89
N TRP A 60 -7.44 -4.54 -5.12
CA TRP A 60 -7.70 -5.97 -4.94
C TRP A 60 -8.01 -6.35 -3.48
N ASP A 61 -7.58 -5.54 -2.51
CA ASP A 61 -7.89 -5.71 -1.10
C ASP A 61 -9.12 -4.90 -0.65
N GLY A 62 -9.78 -4.16 -1.57
CA GLY A 62 -10.99 -3.38 -1.29
C GLY A 62 -10.78 -2.20 -0.34
N GLU A 63 -9.53 -1.85 -0.03
CA GLU A 63 -9.19 -0.89 1.01
C GLU A 63 -8.55 0.38 0.44
N PRO A 64 -8.60 1.51 1.17
CA PRO A 64 -7.90 2.73 0.78
C PRO A 64 -6.37 2.53 0.80
N LEU A 65 -5.67 3.34 0.01
CA LEU A 65 -4.20 3.34 0.04
C LEU A 65 -3.65 3.85 1.38
N HIS A 66 -2.61 3.19 1.87
CA HIS A 66 -1.88 3.53 3.08
C HIS A 66 -0.57 4.22 2.75
N ALA A 67 -0.21 5.21 3.56
CA ALA A 67 1.09 5.88 3.49
C ALA A 67 2.11 5.07 4.31
N ASP A 68 3.10 4.51 3.62
CA ASP A 68 4.17 3.70 4.20
C ASP A 68 5.48 4.49 4.25
N HIS A 69 6.39 4.05 5.12
CA HIS A 69 7.68 4.70 5.35
C HIS A 69 8.80 3.75 4.92
N THR A 70 9.73 4.20 4.08
CA THR A 70 10.95 3.41 3.80
C THR A 70 11.61 2.94 5.09
N ARG A 71 11.83 3.87 6.03
CA ARG A 71 12.23 3.55 7.40
C ARG A 71 10.97 3.46 8.28
N PRO A 72 10.62 2.31 8.84
CA PRO A 72 9.41 2.19 9.66
C PRO A 72 9.48 3.08 10.90
N ARG A 73 8.31 3.50 11.41
CA ARG A 73 8.21 4.33 12.63
C ARG A 73 8.86 3.68 13.85
N SER A 74 8.76 2.36 13.98
CA SER A 74 9.42 1.59 15.05
C SER A 74 10.95 1.72 15.05
N LYS A 75 11.53 2.06 13.89
CA LYS A 75 12.97 2.28 13.73
C LYS A 75 13.34 3.77 13.65
N GLY A 76 12.40 4.67 13.97
CA GLY A 76 12.62 6.12 13.99
C GLY A 76 12.34 6.85 12.68
N GLY A 77 11.67 6.22 11.70
CA GLY A 77 11.21 6.95 10.52
C GLY A 77 10.03 7.86 10.83
N THR A 78 10.05 9.08 10.34
CA THR A 78 9.05 10.12 10.65
C THR A 78 8.19 10.51 9.46
N THR A 79 8.68 10.25 8.24
CA THR A 79 8.04 10.68 6.99
C THR A 79 7.61 9.48 6.16
N ALA A 80 6.32 9.45 5.80
CA ALA A 80 5.81 8.53 4.81
C ALA A 80 6.16 9.01 3.39
N ASP A 81 6.68 8.11 2.57
CA ASP A 81 7.25 8.44 1.25
C ASP A 81 6.61 7.66 0.11
N ARG A 82 5.79 6.65 0.40
CA ARG A 82 5.15 5.80 -0.61
C ARG A 82 3.72 5.41 -0.25
N LEU A 83 2.96 5.00 -1.25
CA LEU A 83 1.63 4.40 -1.09
C LEU A 83 1.68 2.89 -1.28
N LEU A 84 0.95 2.17 -0.44
CA LEU A 84 0.76 0.72 -0.51
C LEU A 84 -0.73 0.36 -0.31
N HIS A 85 -1.10 -0.84 -0.77
CA HIS A 85 -2.34 -1.50 -0.35
C HIS A 85 -2.32 -1.73 1.17
N ALA A 86 -3.49 -1.74 1.80
CA ALA A 86 -3.62 -1.90 3.25
C ALA A 86 -3.06 -3.25 3.71
N THR A 87 -3.33 -4.31 2.95
CA THR A 87 -2.83 -5.65 3.23
C THR A 87 -1.30 -5.71 3.08
N CYS A 88 -0.75 -5.15 2.01
CA CYS A 88 0.70 -5.08 1.81
C CYS A 88 1.42 -4.33 2.94
N ASN A 89 0.89 -3.18 3.35
CA ASN A 89 1.45 -2.39 4.45
C ASN A 89 1.46 -3.17 5.77
N ARG A 90 0.39 -3.93 6.06
CA ARG A 90 0.31 -4.79 7.26
C ARG A 90 1.28 -5.96 7.18
N THR A 91 1.37 -6.63 6.03
CA THR A 91 2.27 -7.78 5.84
C THR A 91 3.73 -7.36 5.98
N ARG A 92 4.12 -6.19 5.45
CA ARG A 92 5.47 -5.63 5.58
C ARG A 92 5.91 -5.44 7.03
N GLY A 93 5.02 -4.91 7.87
CA GLY A 93 5.30 -4.64 9.28
C GLY A 93 6.40 -3.60 9.47
N ASP A 94 7.49 -3.98 10.13
CA ASP A 94 8.66 -3.13 10.42
C ASP A 94 9.75 -3.20 9.33
N GLY A 95 9.40 -3.68 8.14
CA GLY A 95 10.32 -3.81 7.01
C GLY A 95 11.31 -4.98 7.11
N SER A 96 11.28 -5.78 8.20
CA SER A 96 12.10 -7.01 8.29
C SER A 96 11.79 -8.02 7.18
N ARG A 97 10.60 -7.93 6.59
CA ARG A 97 10.12 -8.80 5.52
C ARG A 97 10.29 -8.23 4.12
N ASP A 98 11.05 -7.15 3.95
CA ASP A 98 11.23 -6.53 2.62
C ASP A 98 11.82 -7.50 1.58
N HIS A 99 12.60 -8.49 2.03
CA HIS A 99 13.12 -9.58 1.19
C HIS A 99 12.06 -10.61 0.75
N GLN A 100 10.90 -10.65 1.40
CA GLN A 100 9.78 -11.56 1.11
C GLN A 100 8.71 -10.90 0.25
N ARG A 101 8.99 -9.72 -0.31
CA ARG A 101 8.02 -8.97 -1.10
C ARG A 101 7.73 -9.76 -2.40
N PRO A 102 6.46 -10.05 -2.74
CA PRO A 102 6.14 -10.74 -3.99
C PRO A 102 6.60 -10.00 -5.25
N ALA A 103 6.77 -8.68 -5.18
CA ALA A 103 7.32 -7.91 -6.29
C ALA A 103 8.81 -8.18 -6.57
N ALA A 104 9.57 -8.78 -5.65
CA ALA A 104 10.95 -9.19 -5.88
C ALA A 104 11.04 -10.47 -6.71
N ASP A 105 10.07 -11.36 -6.54
CA ASP A 105 10.02 -12.66 -7.21
C ASP A 105 9.44 -12.58 -8.63
N GLN A 106 8.95 -11.40 -9.03
CA GLN A 106 8.54 -11.17 -10.42
C GLN A 106 9.80 -11.20 -11.28
N THR A 107 10.02 -12.34 -11.91
CA THR A 107 11.12 -12.56 -12.84
C THR A 107 11.06 -11.45 -13.89
N PRO A 108 12.14 -10.68 -14.11
CA PRO A 108 12.23 -9.84 -15.30
C PRO A 108 12.00 -10.72 -16.53
N ALA A 109 11.42 -10.15 -17.59
CA ALA A 109 11.12 -10.89 -18.82
C ALA A 109 12.33 -11.74 -19.21
N SER A 110 12.10 -13.03 -19.47
CA SER A 110 13.18 -14.01 -19.68
C SER A 110 14.02 -13.73 -20.92
N ASN A 111 13.56 -12.83 -21.80
CA ASN A 111 14.33 -12.33 -22.93
C ASN A 111 14.58 -10.82 -22.78
N PRO A 112 15.84 -10.37 -22.80
CA PRO A 112 16.17 -8.95 -22.85
C PRO A 112 15.68 -8.28 -24.14
N ASP A 113 15.52 -9.03 -25.24
CA ASP A 113 14.98 -8.52 -26.51
C ASP A 113 13.47 -8.19 -26.43
N ASP A 114 12.70 -8.89 -25.60
CA ASP A 114 11.26 -8.65 -25.43
C ASP A 114 10.98 -7.35 -24.64
N ASP A 115 11.92 -6.89 -23.81
CA ASP A 115 11.76 -5.73 -22.92
C ASP A 115 12.39 -4.44 -23.48
N LEU A 116 13.45 -4.56 -24.28
CA LEU A 116 14.23 -3.42 -24.78
C LEU A 116 13.84 -2.99 -26.22
N GLY A 117 13.09 -3.83 -26.94
CA GLY A 117 12.69 -3.56 -28.32
C GLY A 117 13.87 -3.44 -29.29
N PRO A 118 13.70 -2.89 -30.50
CA PRO A 118 14.75 -2.84 -31.54
C PRO A 118 15.93 -1.91 -31.18
N LEU A 119 15.91 -1.26 -30.03
CA LEU A 119 16.99 -0.40 -29.50
C LEU A 119 17.86 -1.12 -28.47
N ALA A 120 17.66 -2.43 -28.26
CA ALA A 120 18.55 -3.25 -27.45
C ALA A 120 19.96 -3.23 -28.06
N MET A 121 20.91 -2.59 -27.39
CA MET A 121 22.31 -2.64 -27.76
C MET A 121 22.91 -3.94 -27.22
N PRO A 122 23.42 -4.85 -28.07
CA PRO A 122 24.02 -6.09 -27.60
C PRO A 122 25.26 -5.78 -26.75
N TRP A 123 25.33 -6.39 -25.56
CA TRP A 123 26.50 -6.28 -24.69
C TRP A 123 27.71 -6.99 -25.34
N PRO A 124 28.94 -6.45 -25.23
CA PRO A 124 30.11 -6.88 -26.03
C PRO A 124 30.54 -8.35 -25.92
N GLU A 125 30.00 -9.12 -24.98
CA GLU A 125 30.28 -10.56 -24.83
C GLU A 125 29.55 -11.44 -25.86
N SER A 126 28.65 -10.88 -26.66
CA SER A 126 27.86 -11.59 -27.69
C SER A 126 28.53 -11.66 -29.08
N PHE A 127 29.75 -11.13 -29.24
CA PHE A 127 30.48 -11.05 -30.53
C PHE A 127 31.57 -12.13 -30.72
N ARG A 128 31.50 -13.27 -30.03
CA ARG A 128 32.47 -14.37 -30.20
C ARG A 128 31.99 -15.44 -31.17
#